data_AF-A0AB34R4E7-F1
#
_entry.id   AF-A0AB34R4E7-F1
#
_cell.length_a   1.000
_cell.length_b   1.000
_cell.length_c   1.000
_cell.angle_alpha   90.00
_cell.angle_beta   90.00
_cell.angle_gamma   90.00
#
_symmetry.space_group_name_H-M   'P 1'
#
loop_
_entity.id
_entity.type
_entity.pdbx_description
1 polymer ?
#
loop_
_entity_poly.entity_id
_entity_poly.type
_entity_poly.pdbx_seq_one_letter_code
_entity_poly.pdbx_strand_id
1 'polypeptide(L)'
;MIKLFFEYLATRRYKENDLSDITWALCHACPDFKRIFIHFFFPDLEIDLIEYFERETRDDDEGDSRVDFLIRIKGDDKPFLIEVKIGDRNHHFGQYEKAYHVGKERLGYITNYSLHMSGYMTKTWEMFFDELAEQIKYIQEDDSLKLINGYSSYLQNVCGIIKFNKAMKLDGMYSLYQLMVELRKLINRSEEDFTLELYSDKNGNRNGVQGLYFRIDYTTEKIAPTWAWIGIYYNREKPLICISFSKDEGWGKPVYDILSESVKENGIYAASPYKEGNSYWFELSAKKHEEFETLPLQEQRELLKNFMDEVIRYPLKAFKQ
;
A
#
# COMPACT_ATOMS: atom_id res chain seq x y z
N MET A 1 -13.14 1.85 -28.64
CA MET A 1 -12.92 0.43 -29.00
C MET A 1 -11.74 -0.18 -28.24
N ILE A 2 -10.55 0.44 -28.28
CA ILE A 2 -9.35 -0.04 -27.54
C ILE A 2 -9.61 -0.19 -26.03
N LYS A 3 -10.17 0.84 -25.38
CA LYS A 3 -10.54 0.76 -23.96
C LYS A 3 -11.42 -0.45 -23.62
N LEU A 4 -12.49 -0.64 -24.38
CA LEU A 4 -13.41 -1.77 -24.22
C LEU A 4 -12.73 -3.13 -24.44
N PHE A 5 -11.81 -3.22 -25.41
CA PHE A 5 -11.00 -4.42 -25.62
C PHE A 5 -10.20 -4.77 -24.37
N PHE A 6 -9.50 -3.79 -23.78
CA PHE A 6 -8.73 -3.99 -22.55
C PHE A 6 -9.61 -4.32 -21.33
N GLU A 7 -10.79 -3.72 -21.21
CA GLU A 7 -11.76 -4.06 -20.16
C GLU A 7 -12.21 -5.53 -20.27
N TYR A 8 -12.54 -6.01 -21.47
CA TYR A 8 -12.87 -7.42 -21.68
C TYR A 8 -11.65 -8.33 -21.49
N LEU A 9 -10.47 -7.90 -21.91
CA LEU A 9 -9.23 -8.65 -21.72
C LEU A 9 -8.99 -8.92 -20.22
N ALA A 10 -9.19 -7.91 -19.37
CA ALA A 10 -9.07 -8.03 -17.91
C ALA A 10 -10.01 -9.08 -17.30
N THR A 11 -11.12 -9.42 -17.95
CA THR A 11 -12.02 -10.48 -17.44
C THR A 11 -11.49 -11.90 -17.68
N ARG A 12 -10.50 -12.06 -18.55
CA ARG A 12 -9.95 -13.37 -18.98
C ARG A 12 -8.45 -13.51 -18.71
N ARG A 13 -7.73 -12.40 -18.68
CA ARG A 13 -6.29 -12.27 -18.50
C ARG A 13 -6.08 -11.37 -17.29
N TYR A 14 -6.00 -11.97 -16.11
CA TYR A 14 -5.99 -11.23 -14.84
C TYR A 14 -4.99 -11.79 -13.84
N LYS A 15 -4.25 -12.84 -14.20
CA LYS A 15 -3.22 -13.40 -13.34
C LYS A 15 -1.96 -12.55 -13.41
N GLU A 16 -1.07 -12.74 -12.44
CA GLU A 16 0.23 -12.05 -12.37
C GLU A 16 1.00 -12.15 -13.68
N ASN A 17 1.14 -13.37 -14.22
CA ASN A 17 1.83 -13.57 -15.49
C ASN A 17 1.13 -12.84 -16.65
N ASP A 18 -0.21 -12.87 -16.71
CA ASP A 18 -0.96 -12.17 -17.77
C ASP A 18 -0.73 -10.64 -17.68
N LEU A 19 -0.72 -10.08 -16.47
CA LEU A 19 -0.43 -8.66 -16.24
C LEU A 19 0.97 -8.30 -16.72
N SER A 20 1.98 -9.10 -16.37
CA SER A 20 3.33 -8.90 -16.87
C SER A 20 3.39 -9.01 -18.41
N ASP A 21 2.54 -9.85 -19.02
CA ASP A 21 2.65 -10.17 -20.47
C ASP A 21 2.11 -9.01 -21.28
N ILE A 22 0.99 -8.48 -20.80
CA ILE A 22 0.35 -7.33 -21.39
C ILE A 22 1.18 -6.07 -21.13
N THR A 23 1.82 -5.94 -19.97
CA THR A 23 2.80 -4.86 -19.69
C THR A 23 3.95 -4.91 -20.69
N TRP A 24 4.58 -6.09 -20.87
CA TRP A 24 5.68 -6.27 -21.82
C TRP A 24 5.28 -5.95 -23.25
N ALA A 25 4.14 -6.49 -23.70
CA ALA A 25 3.62 -6.25 -25.04
C ALA A 25 3.37 -4.77 -25.28
N LEU A 26 2.86 -4.05 -24.28
CA LEU A 26 2.62 -2.62 -24.38
C LEU A 26 3.91 -1.80 -24.43
N CYS A 27 4.94 -2.17 -23.65
CA CYS A 27 6.26 -1.55 -23.76
C CYS A 27 6.89 -1.72 -25.16
N HIS A 28 6.55 -2.80 -25.88
CA HIS A 28 7.02 -2.99 -27.26
C HIS A 28 6.15 -2.26 -28.29
N ALA A 29 4.86 -2.11 -28.03
CA ALA A 29 3.92 -1.47 -28.94
C ALA A 29 3.85 0.06 -28.78
N CYS A 30 4.23 0.61 -27.62
CA CYS A 30 4.08 2.03 -27.30
C CYS A 30 5.36 2.55 -26.61
N PRO A 31 6.24 3.27 -27.34
CA PRO A 31 7.49 3.82 -26.79
C PRO A 31 7.26 4.77 -25.60
N ASP A 32 6.19 5.58 -25.63
CA ASP A 32 5.83 6.44 -24.50
C ASP A 32 5.53 5.63 -23.24
N PHE A 33 4.75 4.54 -23.37
CA PHE A 33 4.47 3.65 -22.25
C PHE A 33 5.74 2.99 -21.73
N LYS A 34 6.63 2.50 -22.61
CA LYS A 34 7.92 1.91 -22.21
C LYS A 34 8.75 2.90 -21.39
N ARG A 35 8.87 4.14 -21.88
CA ARG A 35 9.57 5.21 -21.16
C ARG A 35 8.97 5.42 -19.77
N ILE A 36 7.64 5.59 -19.69
CA ILE A 36 6.95 5.81 -18.42
C ILE A 36 7.15 4.63 -17.46
N PHE A 37 6.98 3.39 -17.93
CA PHE A 37 7.14 2.20 -17.10
C PHE A 37 8.57 2.04 -16.57
N ILE A 38 9.58 2.26 -17.41
CA ILE A 38 10.98 2.11 -16.99
C ILE A 38 11.39 3.25 -16.07
N HIS A 39 11.08 4.51 -16.42
CA HIS A 39 11.38 5.68 -15.58
C HIS A 39 10.61 5.68 -14.27
N PHE A 40 9.46 5.01 -14.21
CA PHE A 40 8.74 4.80 -12.96
C PHE A 40 9.61 4.06 -11.94
N PHE A 41 10.52 3.17 -12.34
CA PHE A 41 11.50 2.61 -11.41
C PHE A 41 12.83 3.35 -11.48
N PHE A 42 13.39 3.52 -12.67
CA PHE A 42 14.75 3.96 -12.87
C PHE A 42 14.75 5.28 -13.66
N PRO A 43 14.51 6.43 -12.99
CA PRO A 43 14.29 7.71 -13.66
C PRO A 43 15.52 8.21 -14.45
N ASP A 44 16.72 7.80 -14.04
CA ASP A 44 17.97 8.22 -14.65
C ASP A 44 18.39 7.33 -15.84
N LEU A 45 17.62 6.30 -16.20
CA LEU A 45 17.95 5.45 -17.33
C LEU A 45 17.69 6.14 -18.68
N GLU A 46 18.71 6.14 -19.53
CA GLU A 46 18.57 6.58 -20.92
C GLU A 46 17.89 5.49 -21.75
N ILE A 47 16.65 5.73 -22.17
CA ILE A 47 15.82 4.74 -22.89
C ILE A 47 16.47 4.30 -24.21
N ASP A 48 17.17 5.19 -24.89
CA ASP A 48 17.83 4.91 -26.18
C ASP A 48 19.05 3.98 -26.02
N LEU A 49 19.57 3.82 -24.81
CA LEU A 49 20.65 2.88 -24.50
C LEU A 49 20.14 1.48 -24.12
N ILE A 50 18.83 1.26 -24.03
CA ILE A 50 18.26 -0.05 -23.72
C ILE A 50 18.47 -0.98 -24.91
N GLU A 51 19.36 -1.96 -24.74
CA GLU A 51 19.62 -3.01 -25.73
C GLU A 51 18.57 -4.11 -25.66
N TYR A 52 18.12 -4.43 -24.45
CA TYR A 52 17.21 -5.56 -24.20
C TYR A 52 16.18 -5.19 -23.13
N PHE A 53 14.90 -5.53 -23.36
CA PHE A 53 13.83 -5.42 -22.35
C PHE A 53 12.90 -6.61 -22.47
N GLU A 54 13.14 -7.65 -21.68
CA GLU A 54 12.50 -8.95 -21.90
C GLU A 54 11.95 -9.59 -20.66
N ARG A 55 11.08 -10.55 -20.91
CA ARG A 55 10.20 -11.13 -19.91
C ARG A 55 10.64 -12.54 -19.55
N GLU A 56 10.44 -12.94 -18.29
CA GLU A 56 10.69 -14.30 -17.81
C GLU A 56 12.12 -14.80 -18.09
N THR A 57 13.10 -13.90 -17.96
CA THR A 57 14.51 -14.23 -18.19
C THR A 57 15.06 -15.01 -17.01
N ARG A 58 15.70 -16.16 -17.27
CA ARG A 58 16.37 -16.97 -16.24
C ARG A 58 17.71 -16.37 -15.83
N ASP A 59 18.21 -16.76 -14.67
CA ASP A 59 19.58 -16.42 -14.29
C ASP A 59 20.61 -17.06 -15.24
N ASP A 60 21.79 -16.46 -15.29
CA ASP A 60 22.89 -16.91 -16.15
C ASP A 60 23.58 -18.17 -15.58
N ASP A 61 23.45 -18.38 -14.26
CA ASP A 61 23.85 -19.60 -13.55
C ASP A 61 22.73 -20.65 -13.65
N GLU A 62 22.98 -21.95 -13.51
CA GLU A 62 21.97 -23.05 -13.61
C GLU A 62 20.87 -23.02 -12.50
N GLY A 63 20.55 -21.85 -11.96
CA GLY A 63 19.53 -21.62 -10.95
C GLY A 63 18.11 -21.77 -11.47
N ASP A 64 17.19 -21.85 -10.51
CA ASP A 64 15.73 -21.84 -10.73
C ASP A 64 15.16 -20.42 -10.55
N SER A 65 15.99 -19.39 -10.68
CA SER A 65 15.55 -17.99 -10.56
C SER A 65 15.09 -17.49 -11.92
N ARG A 66 13.91 -16.87 -11.94
CA ARG A 66 13.37 -16.25 -13.14
C ARG A 66 12.71 -14.94 -12.74
N VAL A 67 13.14 -13.86 -13.37
CA VAL A 67 12.60 -12.53 -13.10
C VAL A 67 11.57 -12.14 -14.13
N ASP A 68 10.56 -11.37 -13.72
CA ASP A 68 9.49 -10.96 -14.63
C ASP A 68 9.99 -10.05 -15.74
N PHE A 69 10.83 -9.05 -15.44
CA PHE A 69 11.47 -8.22 -16.44
C PHE A 69 12.96 -8.05 -16.22
N LEU A 70 13.72 -8.16 -17.30
CA LEU A 70 15.15 -7.89 -17.36
C LEU A 70 15.44 -6.81 -18.40
N ILE A 71 16.13 -5.75 -17.98
CA ILE A 71 16.56 -4.63 -18.82
C ILE A 71 18.09 -4.67 -18.91
N ARG A 72 18.66 -4.74 -20.13
CA ARG A 72 20.11 -4.53 -20.36
C ARG A 72 20.35 -3.19 -21.02
N ILE A 73 21.34 -2.48 -20.50
CA ILE A 73 21.80 -1.20 -21.03
C ILE A 73 23.10 -1.43 -21.79
N LYS A 74 23.19 -0.85 -22.99
CA LYS A 74 24.37 -0.93 -23.83
C LYS A 74 25.59 -0.37 -23.10
N GLY A 75 26.62 -1.20 -22.94
CA GLY A 75 27.86 -0.83 -22.26
C GLY A 75 27.82 -0.95 -20.73
N ASP A 76 26.71 -1.42 -20.16
CA ASP A 76 26.61 -1.81 -18.75
C ASP A 76 26.64 -3.34 -18.64
N ASP A 77 27.48 -3.88 -17.75
CA ASP A 77 27.62 -5.32 -17.55
C ASP A 77 26.49 -5.91 -16.70
N LYS A 78 25.75 -5.07 -15.97
CA LYS A 78 24.71 -5.49 -15.03
C LYS A 78 23.30 -5.10 -15.49
N PRO A 79 22.33 -6.02 -15.43
CA PRO A 79 20.96 -5.70 -15.79
C PRO A 79 20.26 -4.87 -14.70
N PHE A 80 19.13 -4.28 -15.07
CA PHE A 80 18.09 -3.82 -14.13
C PHE A 80 16.94 -4.80 -14.18
N LEU A 81 16.35 -5.10 -13.03
CA LEU A 81 15.31 -6.11 -12.92
C LEU A 81 14.04 -5.51 -12.32
N ILE A 82 12.88 -5.99 -12.77
CA ILE A 82 11.59 -5.64 -12.17
C ILE A 82 10.80 -6.92 -11.92
N GLU A 83 10.32 -7.09 -10.68
CA GLU A 83 9.45 -8.19 -10.26
C GLU A 83 8.01 -7.69 -10.09
N VAL A 84 7.03 -8.47 -10.59
CA VAL A 84 5.61 -8.16 -10.58
C VAL A 84 4.85 -9.09 -9.65
N LYS A 85 4.03 -8.51 -8.78
CA LYS A 85 3.08 -9.26 -7.94
C LYS A 85 1.70 -8.61 -7.93
N ILE A 86 0.68 -9.45 -7.81
CA ILE A 86 -0.71 -9.05 -7.51
C ILE A 86 -1.08 -9.57 -6.12
N GLY A 87 -0.90 -10.86 -5.87
CA GLY A 87 -1.29 -11.51 -4.62
C GLY A 87 -0.22 -12.41 -4.01
N ASP A 88 0.74 -12.89 -4.80
CA ASP A 88 1.85 -13.69 -4.30
C ASP A 88 2.80 -12.82 -3.47
N ARG A 89 3.04 -13.26 -2.23
CA ARG A 89 3.90 -12.58 -1.25
C ARG A 89 5.31 -13.15 -1.18
N ASN A 90 5.64 -14.13 -2.01
CA ASN A 90 7.00 -14.60 -2.14
C ASN A 90 7.80 -13.66 -3.06
N HIS A 91 8.53 -12.73 -2.45
CA HIS A 91 9.23 -11.66 -3.16
C HIS A 91 10.66 -12.02 -3.57
N HIS A 92 11.19 -13.18 -3.19
CA HIS A 92 12.56 -13.57 -3.55
C HIS A 92 13.64 -12.54 -3.15
N PHE A 93 13.39 -11.72 -2.12
CA PHE A 93 14.36 -10.72 -1.65
C PHE A 93 15.70 -11.37 -1.29
N GLY A 94 16.79 -10.85 -1.83
CA GLY A 94 18.14 -11.38 -1.63
C GLY A 94 18.52 -12.52 -2.59
N GLN A 95 17.55 -13.10 -3.31
CA GLN A 95 17.80 -14.14 -4.31
C GLN A 95 18.33 -13.52 -5.61
N TYR A 96 17.67 -12.48 -6.11
CA TYR A 96 18.04 -11.88 -7.40
C TYR A 96 19.41 -11.20 -7.39
N GLU A 97 19.81 -10.60 -6.27
CA GLU A 97 21.15 -10.03 -6.12
C GLU A 97 22.24 -11.09 -6.29
N LYS A 98 22.00 -12.31 -5.80
CA LYS A 98 22.93 -13.44 -5.94
C LYS A 98 22.87 -14.06 -7.33
N ALA A 99 21.66 -14.22 -7.87
CA ALA A 99 21.43 -14.91 -9.14
C ALA A 99 21.87 -14.08 -10.35
N TYR A 100 21.68 -12.75 -10.30
CA TYR A 100 22.01 -11.85 -11.41
C TYR A 100 23.20 -10.93 -11.10
N HIS A 101 23.84 -11.08 -9.93
CA HIS A 101 25.02 -10.31 -9.50
C HIS A 101 24.81 -8.77 -9.48
N VAL A 102 23.58 -8.35 -9.16
CA VAL A 102 23.13 -6.93 -9.13
C VAL A 102 22.96 -6.40 -7.71
N GLY A 103 23.10 -5.08 -7.55
CA GLY A 103 22.75 -4.38 -6.31
C GLY A 103 21.24 -4.11 -6.20
N LYS A 104 20.76 -3.84 -4.98
CA LYS A 104 19.33 -3.61 -4.70
C LYS A 104 18.77 -2.38 -5.40
N GLU A 105 19.62 -1.39 -5.69
CA GLU A 105 19.29 -0.17 -6.42
C GLU A 105 18.85 -0.42 -7.86
N ARG A 106 19.19 -1.60 -8.42
CA ARG A 106 18.79 -2.04 -9.76
C ARG A 106 17.55 -2.95 -9.75
N LEU A 107 16.91 -3.13 -8.60
CA LEU A 107 15.75 -3.99 -8.43
C LEU A 107 14.50 -3.18 -8.13
N GLY A 108 13.54 -3.22 -9.06
CA GLY A 108 12.19 -2.70 -8.89
C GLY A 108 11.21 -3.80 -8.49
N TYR A 109 10.31 -3.51 -7.57
CA TYR A 109 9.20 -4.39 -7.21
C TYR A 109 7.89 -3.64 -7.35
N ILE A 110 6.92 -4.21 -8.07
CA ILE A 110 5.57 -3.66 -8.18
C ILE A 110 4.51 -4.66 -7.75
N THR A 111 3.68 -4.21 -6.82
CA THR A 111 2.77 -5.06 -6.07
C THR A 111 1.36 -4.48 -6.07
N ASN A 112 0.34 -5.31 -5.85
CA ASN A 112 -1.04 -4.83 -5.65
C ASN A 112 -1.40 -4.62 -4.17
N TYR A 113 -0.41 -4.52 -3.31
CA TYR A 113 -0.53 -4.21 -1.89
C TYR A 113 0.70 -3.40 -1.48
N SER A 114 0.59 -2.60 -0.42
CA SER A 114 1.78 -1.89 0.06
C SER A 114 2.80 -2.90 0.59
N LEU A 115 4.02 -2.78 0.10
CA LEU A 115 5.17 -3.57 0.47
C LEU A 115 6.28 -2.59 0.84
N HIS A 116 6.87 -2.77 2.01
CA HIS A 116 8.05 -2.02 2.43
C HIS A 116 9.17 -3.01 2.73
N MET A 117 10.30 -2.86 2.03
CA MET A 117 11.51 -3.64 2.31
C MET A 117 12.73 -2.74 2.22
N SER A 118 13.50 -2.69 3.31
CA SER A 118 14.61 -1.76 3.45
C SER A 118 15.67 -1.98 2.36
N GLY A 119 16.02 -0.89 1.68
CA GLY A 119 17.01 -0.86 0.60
C GLY A 119 16.50 -1.32 -0.76
N TYR A 120 15.23 -1.71 -0.91
CA TYR A 120 14.64 -2.07 -2.21
C TYR A 120 13.66 -1.01 -2.70
N MET A 121 13.59 -0.84 -4.01
CA MET A 121 12.57 -0.01 -4.63
C MET A 121 11.26 -0.78 -4.73
N THR A 122 10.30 -0.42 -3.87
CA THR A 122 8.98 -1.04 -3.82
C THR A 122 7.93 -0.02 -4.20
N LYS A 123 7.10 -0.36 -5.18
CA LYS A 123 6.02 0.48 -5.71
C LYS A 123 4.74 -0.34 -5.82
N THR A 124 3.61 0.34 -6.02
CA THR A 124 2.32 -0.34 -6.23
C THR A 124 1.77 -0.10 -7.63
N TRP A 125 0.94 -1.03 -8.09
CA TRP A 125 0.17 -0.85 -9.32
C TRP A 125 -0.76 0.37 -9.27
N GLU A 126 -1.25 0.72 -8.07
CA GLU A 126 -2.01 1.95 -7.87
C GLU A 126 -1.14 3.21 -8.10
N MET A 127 0.11 3.22 -7.63
CA MET A 127 1.05 4.32 -7.90
C MET A 127 1.39 4.42 -9.38
N PHE A 128 1.57 3.29 -10.07
CA PHE A 128 1.84 3.31 -11.50
C PHE A 128 0.62 3.77 -12.31
N PHE A 129 -0.58 3.38 -11.90
CA PHE A 129 -1.82 3.90 -12.49
C PHE A 129 -1.92 5.43 -12.39
N ASP A 130 -1.56 5.99 -11.22
CA ASP A 130 -1.52 7.44 -11.03
C ASP A 130 -0.43 8.10 -11.87
N GLU A 131 0.76 7.49 -11.96
CA GLU A 131 1.84 7.96 -12.83
C GLU A 131 1.38 8.02 -14.30
N LEU A 132 0.71 6.98 -14.81
CA LEU A 132 0.15 6.99 -16.16
C LEU A 132 -0.83 8.16 -16.35
N ALA A 133 -1.71 8.41 -15.38
CA ALA A 133 -2.69 9.50 -15.46
C ALA A 133 -2.05 10.90 -15.48
N GLU A 134 -0.89 11.07 -14.84
CA GLU A 134 -0.12 12.31 -14.91
C GLU A 134 0.65 12.43 -16.22
N GLN A 135 1.32 11.36 -16.66
CA GLN A 135 2.18 11.38 -17.84
C GLN A 135 1.41 11.55 -19.15
N ILE A 136 0.19 11.02 -19.26
CA ILE A 136 -0.64 11.19 -20.47
C ILE A 136 -0.92 12.65 -20.82
N LYS A 137 -0.81 13.59 -19.86
CA LYS A 137 -1.00 15.03 -20.09
C LYS A 137 0.07 15.61 -21.02
N TYR A 138 1.22 14.95 -21.16
CA TYR A 138 2.35 15.40 -21.96
C TYR A 138 2.50 14.66 -23.28
N ILE A 139 1.77 13.55 -23.48
CA ILE A 139 1.82 12.75 -24.69
C ILE A 139 1.00 13.42 -25.79
N GLN A 140 1.61 13.59 -26.96
CA GLN A 140 0.96 14.19 -28.14
C GLN A 140 0.41 13.14 -29.11
N GLU A 141 0.96 11.92 -29.09
CA GLU A 141 0.58 10.86 -30.02
C GLU A 141 -0.74 10.20 -29.61
N ASP A 142 -1.76 10.32 -30.48
CA ASP A 142 -3.12 9.84 -30.21
C ASP A 142 -3.20 8.33 -30.01
N ASP A 143 -2.39 7.55 -30.74
CA ASP A 143 -2.38 6.09 -30.58
C ASP A 143 -1.72 5.65 -29.26
N SER A 144 -0.63 6.31 -28.85
CA SER A 144 -0.07 6.15 -27.49
C SER A 144 -1.10 6.46 -26.42
N LEU A 145 -1.82 7.58 -26.54
CA LEU A 145 -2.88 7.95 -25.60
C LEU A 145 -3.98 6.88 -25.51
N LYS A 146 -4.46 6.36 -26.63
CA LYS A 146 -5.50 5.31 -26.64
C LYS A 146 -5.01 4.01 -26.00
N LEU A 147 -3.78 3.60 -26.31
CA LEU A 147 -3.17 2.39 -25.79
C LEU A 147 -2.96 2.49 -24.27
N ILE A 148 -2.39 3.60 -23.79
CA ILE A 148 -2.16 3.83 -22.37
C ILE A 148 -3.49 3.91 -21.61
N ASN A 149 -4.48 4.66 -22.09
CA ASN A 149 -5.80 4.70 -21.44
C ASN A 149 -6.51 3.34 -21.43
N GLY A 150 -6.33 2.55 -22.49
CA GLY A 150 -6.80 1.18 -22.54
C GLY A 150 -6.15 0.32 -21.46
N TYR A 151 -4.82 0.37 -21.38
CA TYR A 151 -4.06 -0.33 -20.36
C TYR A 151 -4.39 0.12 -18.93
N SER A 152 -4.57 1.41 -18.68
CA SER A 152 -5.04 1.92 -17.38
C SER A 152 -6.37 1.28 -16.98
N SER A 153 -7.28 1.06 -17.93
CA SER A 153 -8.57 0.40 -17.68
C SER A 153 -8.39 -1.10 -17.42
N TYR A 154 -7.46 -1.76 -18.11
CA TYR A 154 -7.08 -3.15 -17.81
C TYR A 154 -6.49 -3.27 -16.40
N LEU A 155 -5.50 -2.43 -16.08
CA LEU A 155 -4.83 -2.40 -14.78
C LEU A 155 -5.82 -2.12 -13.65
N GLN A 156 -6.74 -1.18 -13.84
CA GLN A 156 -7.77 -0.87 -12.86
C GLN A 156 -8.61 -2.10 -12.51
N ASN A 157 -9.04 -2.87 -13.52
CA ASN A 157 -9.88 -4.05 -13.32
C ASN A 157 -9.10 -5.23 -12.73
N VAL A 158 -7.88 -5.49 -13.21
CA VAL A 158 -7.04 -6.62 -12.74
C VAL A 158 -6.56 -6.39 -11.30
N CYS A 159 -6.13 -5.17 -10.99
CA CYS A 159 -5.60 -4.82 -9.68
C CYS A 159 -6.69 -4.33 -8.71
N GLY A 160 -7.94 -4.17 -9.14
CA GLY A 160 -9.02 -3.67 -8.29
C GLY A 160 -8.74 -2.25 -7.77
N ILE A 161 -8.14 -1.40 -8.61
CA ILE A 161 -7.77 -0.04 -8.23
C ILE A 161 -9.03 0.82 -8.14
N ILE A 162 -9.30 1.32 -6.95
CA ILE A 162 -10.48 2.14 -6.68
C ILE A 162 -10.02 3.53 -6.27
N LYS A 163 -10.45 4.51 -7.08
CA LYS A 163 -10.18 5.93 -6.84
C LYS A 163 -11.45 6.59 -6.31
N PHE A 164 -11.36 7.11 -5.10
CA PHE A 164 -12.40 7.91 -4.51
C PHE A 164 -12.15 9.39 -4.79
N ASN A 165 -13.19 10.08 -5.26
CA ASN A 165 -13.17 11.51 -5.57
C ASN A 165 -14.18 12.32 -4.72
N LYS A 166 -14.83 11.66 -3.77
CA LYS A 166 -15.80 12.26 -2.86
C LYS A 166 -15.37 12.03 -1.42
N ALA A 167 -15.66 13.01 -0.56
CA ALA A 167 -15.46 12.88 0.88
C ALA A 167 -16.34 11.77 1.46
N MET A 168 -15.83 11.10 2.49
CA MET A 168 -16.57 10.11 3.27
C MET A 168 -17.63 10.81 4.13
N LYS A 169 -18.81 10.21 4.24
CA LYS A 169 -19.89 10.58 5.17
C LYS A 169 -20.23 9.36 6.00
N LEU A 170 -20.00 9.39 7.32
CA LEU A 170 -20.02 8.15 8.10
C LEU A 170 -21.42 7.50 8.19
N ASP A 171 -22.47 8.22 7.79
CA ASP A 171 -23.87 7.78 7.73
C ASP A 171 -24.27 6.99 6.46
N GLY A 172 -23.32 6.57 5.61
CA GLY A 172 -23.60 5.85 4.37
C GLY A 172 -22.81 4.55 4.17
N MET A 173 -23.46 3.51 3.60
CA MET A 173 -22.82 2.20 3.33
C MET A 173 -21.60 2.30 2.39
N TYR A 174 -21.61 3.18 1.39
CA TYR A 174 -20.46 3.35 0.49
C TYR A 174 -19.28 4.01 1.20
N SER A 175 -19.55 4.90 2.15
CA SER A 175 -18.50 5.53 2.97
C SER A 175 -17.89 4.56 3.96
N LEU A 176 -18.65 3.56 4.44
CA LEU A 176 -18.08 2.45 5.21
C LEU A 176 -17.06 1.64 4.38
N TYR A 177 -17.40 1.31 3.14
CA TYR A 177 -16.47 0.65 2.22
C TYR A 177 -15.22 1.50 1.96
N GLN A 178 -15.42 2.78 1.62
CA GLN A 178 -14.34 3.73 1.38
C GLN A 178 -13.42 3.85 2.60
N LEU A 179 -13.98 4.00 3.81
CA LEU A 179 -13.20 4.08 5.04
C LEU A 179 -12.31 2.85 5.22
N MET A 180 -12.82 1.65 4.98
CA MET A 180 -12.01 0.43 5.11
C MET A 180 -10.88 0.36 4.10
N VAL A 181 -11.10 0.83 2.86
CA VAL A 181 -10.04 0.91 1.85
C VAL A 181 -8.98 1.92 2.29
N GLU A 182 -9.37 3.10 2.77
CA GLU A 182 -8.45 4.14 3.24
C GLU A 182 -7.65 3.68 4.47
N LEU A 183 -8.30 3.07 5.48
CA LEU A 183 -7.61 2.51 6.65
C LEU A 183 -6.57 1.44 6.25
N ARG A 184 -6.90 0.57 5.27
CA ARG A 184 -5.96 -0.44 4.77
C ARG A 184 -4.73 0.20 4.14
N LYS A 185 -4.88 1.30 3.40
CA LYS A 185 -3.76 2.05 2.81
C LYS A 185 -2.88 2.68 3.89
N LEU A 186 -3.47 3.14 5.00
CA LEU A 186 -2.73 3.73 6.11
C LEU A 186 -1.92 2.72 6.93
N ILE A 187 -2.36 1.46 7.00
CA ILE A 187 -1.80 0.41 7.88
C ILE A 187 -0.47 -0.18 7.38
N ASN A 188 -0.09 -0.04 6.11
CA ASN A 188 1.15 -0.63 5.60
C ASN A 188 2.16 0.47 5.29
N ARG A 189 2.88 0.91 6.31
CA ARG A 189 3.83 2.02 6.22
C ARG A 189 4.89 1.96 7.31
N SER A 190 5.97 2.71 7.11
CA SER A 190 7.02 2.93 8.09
C SER A 190 7.09 4.40 8.47
N GLU A 191 7.32 4.65 9.74
CA GLU A 191 7.55 5.96 10.35
C GLU A 191 8.84 5.88 11.18
N GLU A 192 9.39 7.01 11.62
CA GLU A 192 10.65 7.04 12.39
C GLU A 192 10.61 6.15 13.66
N ASP A 193 9.46 6.08 14.32
CA ASP A 193 9.31 5.41 15.61
C ASP A 193 8.69 4.01 15.52
N PHE A 194 8.13 3.63 14.36
CA PHE A 194 7.40 2.36 14.20
C PHE A 194 7.20 1.96 12.73
N THR A 195 6.96 0.67 12.50
CA THR A 195 6.47 0.10 11.24
C THR A 195 5.12 -0.56 11.46
N LEU A 196 4.23 -0.45 10.48
CA LEU A 196 2.88 -1.01 10.50
C LEU A 196 2.70 -2.01 9.37
N GLU A 197 2.05 -3.12 9.68
CA GLU A 197 1.72 -4.16 8.71
C GLU A 197 0.30 -4.68 8.92
N LEU A 198 -0.45 -4.87 7.83
CA LEU A 198 -1.77 -5.48 7.90
C LEU A 198 -1.66 -6.94 8.32
N TYR A 199 -2.33 -7.30 9.42
CA TYR A 199 -2.38 -8.68 9.90
C TYR A 199 -3.56 -9.43 9.28
N SER A 200 -4.78 -8.91 9.42
CA SER A 200 -5.97 -9.57 8.88
C SER A 200 -7.16 -8.62 8.74
N ASP A 201 -7.97 -8.86 7.70
CA ASP A 201 -9.28 -8.24 7.49
C ASP A 201 -10.47 -9.17 7.82
N LYS A 202 -10.21 -10.45 8.16
CA LYS A 202 -11.25 -11.48 8.27
C LYS A 202 -12.10 -11.44 9.54
N ASN A 203 -11.68 -10.68 10.56
CA ASN A 203 -12.30 -10.74 11.90
C ASN A 203 -12.99 -9.45 12.36
N GLY A 204 -13.01 -8.40 11.54
CA GLY A 204 -13.53 -7.08 11.95
C GLY A 204 -15.04 -6.88 11.81
N ASN A 205 -15.76 -7.74 11.08
CA ASN A 205 -17.18 -7.54 10.76
C ASN A 205 -18.09 -8.24 11.76
N ARG A 206 -18.74 -7.49 12.64
CA ARG A 206 -19.72 -7.99 13.62
C ARG A 206 -20.79 -6.93 13.88
N ASN A 207 -22.08 -7.28 13.97
CA ASN A 207 -23.21 -6.44 14.43
C ASN A 207 -22.97 -4.91 14.51
N GLY A 208 -22.78 -4.27 13.36
CA GLY A 208 -22.54 -2.83 13.22
C GLY A 208 -21.17 -2.32 13.67
N VAL A 209 -20.15 -3.15 13.47
CA VAL A 209 -18.73 -2.88 13.67
C VAL A 209 -17.98 -3.44 12.47
N GLN A 210 -17.00 -2.67 11.98
CA GLN A 210 -16.11 -3.10 10.89
C GLN A 210 -14.73 -2.47 11.09
N GLY A 211 -13.67 -3.24 10.87
CA GLY A 211 -12.31 -2.77 11.03
C GLY A 211 -11.24 -3.78 10.61
N LEU A 212 -9.99 -3.42 10.87
CA LEU A 212 -8.80 -4.12 10.40
C LEU A 212 -7.86 -4.37 11.59
N TYR A 213 -7.27 -5.56 11.62
CA TYR A 213 -6.19 -5.87 12.55
C TYR A 213 -4.85 -5.63 11.89
N PHE A 214 -3.94 -5.02 12.64
CA PHE A 214 -2.60 -4.69 12.17
C PHE A 214 -1.57 -4.91 13.26
N ARG A 215 -0.35 -5.21 12.83
CA ARG A 215 0.83 -5.33 13.66
C ARG A 215 1.55 -3.99 13.71
N ILE A 216 2.12 -3.69 14.86
CA ILE A 216 2.98 -2.54 15.12
C ILE A 216 4.31 -3.08 15.60
N ASP A 217 5.37 -2.72 14.88
CA ASP A 217 6.75 -2.95 15.28
C ASP A 217 7.38 -1.61 15.64
N TYR A 218 7.57 -1.35 16.94
CA TYR A 218 8.24 -0.15 17.39
C TYR A 218 9.74 -0.23 17.12
N THR A 219 10.37 0.90 16.76
CA THR A 219 11.83 0.94 16.58
C THR A 219 12.59 0.84 17.90
N THR A 220 11.93 1.12 19.03
CA THR A 220 12.48 0.89 20.36
C THR A 220 12.31 -0.58 20.78
N GLU A 221 13.38 -1.16 21.33
CA GLU A 221 13.34 -2.51 21.93
C GLU A 221 12.53 -2.58 23.23
N LYS A 222 12.05 -1.44 23.76
CA LYS A 222 11.28 -1.38 25.02
C LYS A 222 9.84 -1.87 24.88
N ILE A 223 9.28 -1.87 23.67
CA ILE A 223 7.93 -2.38 23.41
C ILE A 223 8.05 -3.53 22.42
N ALA A 224 7.68 -4.73 22.87
CA ALA A 224 7.62 -5.89 22.00
C ALA A 224 6.61 -5.67 20.86
N PRO A 225 6.78 -6.34 19.70
CA PRO A 225 5.78 -6.34 18.63
C PRO A 225 4.37 -6.57 19.17
N THR A 226 3.41 -5.77 18.70
CA THR A 226 2.05 -5.78 19.23
C THR A 226 1.02 -5.71 18.10
N TRP A 227 -0.19 -6.17 18.39
CA TRP A 227 -1.31 -6.12 17.46
C TRP A 227 -2.40 -5.22 17.99
N ALA A 228 -2.95 -4.41 17.09
CA ALA A 228 -4.03 -3.49 17.36
C ALA A 228 -5.18 -3.73 16.37
N TRP A 229 -6.34 -3.17 16.70
CA TRP A 229 -7.48 -3.07 15.79
C TRP A 229 -7.83 -1.61 15.56
N ILE A 230 -8.13 -1.24 14.32
CA ILE A 230 -8.71 0.06 13.96
C ILE A 230 -9.98 -0.14 13.17
N GLY A 231 -11.01 0.64 13.45
CA GLY A 231 -12.25 0.54 12.71
C GLY A 231 -13.31 1.51 13.18
N ILE A 232 -14.55 1.17 12.84
CA ILE A 232 -15.72 2.01 13.07
C ILE A 232 -16.86 1.20 13.69
N TYR A 233 -17.50 1.79 14.69
CA TYR A 233 -18.79 1.35 15.23
C TYR A 233 -19.90 2.19 14.60
N TYR A 234 -20.80 1.56 13.87
CA TYR A 234 -21.91 2.20 13.15
C TYR A 234 -23.28 1.61 13.54
N ASN A 235 -23.34 0.79 14.58
CA ASN A 235 -24.59 0.36 15.24
C ASN A 235 -25.24 1.46 16.11
N ARG A 236 -24.98 2.73 15.81
CA ARG A 236 -25.34 3.90 16.62
C ARG A 236 -25.61 5.10 15.72
N GLU A 237 -26.37 6.07 16.22
CA GLU A 237 -26.76 7.28 15.46
C GLU A 237 -25.55 8.10 14.99
N LYS A 238 -24.53 8.21 15.85
CA LYS A 238 -23.25 8.84 15.50
C LYS A 238 -22.18 7.76 15.44
N PRO A 239 -21.70 7.38 14.24
CA PRO A 239 -20.62 6.41 14.11
C PRO A 239 -19.37 6.82 14.89
N LEU A 240 -18.52 5.86 15.23
CA LEU A 240 -17.35 6.11 16.06
C LEU A 240 -16.13 5.38 15.52
N ILE A 241 -15.12 6.14 15.13
CA ILE A 241 -13.81 5.61 14.72
C ILE A 241 -12.95 5.41 15.96
N CYS A 242 -12.36 4.23 16.10
CA CYS A 242 -11.56 3.89 17.27
C CYS A 242 -10.44 2.89 16.97
N ILE A 243 -9.47 2.88 17.88
CA ILE A 243 -8.33 1.96 17.90
C ILE A 243 -8.33 1.23 19.24
N SER A 244 -7.99 -0.06 19.24
CA SER A 244 -7.94 -0.85 20.47
C SER A 244 -6.70 -1.72 20.59
N PHE A 245 -6.27 -1.91 21.84
CA PHE A 245 -5.21 -2.83 22.25
C PHE A 245 -5.79 -3.81 23.28
N SER A 246 -5.83 -5.12 22.95
CA SER A 246 -6.34 -6.12 23.89
C SER A 246 -5.29 -6.53 24.93
N LYS A 247 -5.74 -7.06 26.06
CA LYS A 247 -4.87 -7.60 27.12
C LYS A 247 -4.26 -8.97 26.78
N ASP A 248 -4.53 -9.51 25.59
CA ASP A 248 -4.20 -10.89 25.24
C ASP A 248 -2.69 -11.04 24.98
N GLU A 249 -2.09 -12.07 25.59
CA GLU A 249 -0.67 -12.42 25.40
C GLU A 249 -0.36 -12.69 23.92
N GLY A 250 0.79 -12.20 23.45
CA GLY A 250 1.17 -12.29 22.04
C GLY A 250 0.28 -11.47 21.10
N TRP A 251 -0.51 -10.52 21.62
CA TRP A 251 -1.37 -9.63 20.84
C TRP A 251 -1.18 -8.17 21.25
N GLY A 252 -2.18 -7.56 21.91
CA GLY A 252 -2.16 -6.15 22.32
C GLY A 252 -1.46 -5.91 23.65
N LYS A 253 -1.12 -6.98 24.38
CA LYS A 253 -0.69 -6.90 25.78
C LYS A 253 0.49 -5.95 26.05
N PRO A 254 1.57 -5.91 25.23
CA PRO A 254 2.69 -5.00 25.49
C PRO A 254 2.26 -3.54 25.64
N VAL A 255 1.38 -3.05 24.77
CA VAL A 255 0.85 -1.68 24.87
C VAL A 255 -0.24 -1.58 25.94
N TYR A 256 -1.09 -2.59 26.07
CA TYR A 256 -2.13 -2.62 27.12
C TYR A 256 -1.53 -2.45 28.53
N ASP A 257 -0.42 -3.12 28.83
CA ASP A 257 0.22 -3.07 30.15
C ASP A 257 0.80 -1.67 30.43
N ILE A 258 1.48 -1.06 29.46
CA ILE A 258 1.95 0.33 29.55
C ILE A 258 0.77 1.28 29.81
N LEU A 259 -0.33 1.08 29.09
CA LEU A 259 -1.54 1.85 29.30
C LEU A 259 -2.16 1.56 30.68
N SER A 260 -2.01 0.38 31.25
CA SER A 260 -2.58 0.12 32.58
C SER A 260 -1.93 0.93 33.70
N GLU A 261 -0.68 1.36 33.50
CA GLU A 261 0.12 2.09 34.49
C GLU A 261 0.23 3.60 34.18
N SER A 262 -0.16 4.02 32.97
CA SER A 262 -0.01 5.42 32.53
C SER A 262 -1.12 6.34 33.07
N VAL A 263 -0.79 7.62 33.26
CA VAL A 263 -1.79 8.69 33.36
C VAL A 263 -2.53 8.81 32.02
N LYS A 264 -3.85 9.04 32.08
CA LYS A 264 -4.72 9.12 30.91
C LYS A 264 -5.02 10.56 30.56
N GLU A 265 -4.60 10.97 29.39
CA GLU A 265 -4.71 12.34 28.91
C GLU A 265 -5.34 12.36 27.52
N ASN A 266 -6.04 13.45 27.23
CA ASN A 266 -6.56 13.70 25.90
C ASN A 266 -5.40 13.98 24.94
N GLY A 267 -5.54 13.50 23.72
CA GLY A 267 -4.70 13.90 22.61
C GLY A 267 -5.28 15.09 21.84
N ILE A 268 -4.59 15.49 20.77
CA ILE A 268 -5.09 16.47 19.80
C ILE A 268 -6.17 15.81 18.93
N TYR A 269 -6.01 14.52 18.62
CA TYR A 269 -6.91 13.77 17.75
C TYR A 269 -7.78 12.78 18.52
N ALA A 270 -7.19 12.07 19.49
CA ALA A 270 -7.85 11.06 20.29
C ALA A 270 -8.40 11.61 21.60
N ALA A 271 -9.56 11.12 22.02
CA ALA A 271 -10.00 11.25 23.41
C ALA A 271 -9.09 10.45 24.36
N SER A 272 -9.10 10.79 25.65
CA SER A 272 -8.38 10.02 26.67
C SER A 272 -8.70 8.52 26.57
N PRO A 273 -7.69 7.64 26.58
CA PRO A 273 -7.94 6.22 26.46
C PRO A 273 -8.69 5.70 27.68
N TYR A 274 -9.65 4.81 27.43
CA TYR A 274 -10.45 4.18 28.46
C TYR A 274 -10.38 2.67 28.34
N LYS A 275 -10.66 2.00 29.45
CA LYS A 275 -10.71 0.54 29.51
C LYS A 275 -12.16 0.09 29.37
N GLU A 276 -12.42 -0.80 28.42
CA GLU A 276 -13.70 -1.48 28.30
C GLU A 276 -13.46 -2.95 27.95
N GLY A 277 -14.05 -3.84 28.74
CA GLY A 277 -13.82 -5.27 28.64
C GLY A 277 -12.33 -5.62 28.81
N ASN A 278 -11.77 -6.28 27.80
CA ASN A 278 -10.39 -6.76 27.79
C ASN A 278 -9.44 -5.85 27.01
N SER A 279 -9.86 -4.63 26.66
CA SER A 279 -9.06 -3.73 25.82
C SER A 279 -8.99 -2.32 26.38
N TYR A 280 -7.91 -1.64 26.02
CA TYR A 280 -7.87 -0.18 26.02
C TYR A 280 -8.32 0.33 24.66
N TRP A 281 -9.19 1.35 24.68
CA TRP A 281 -9.76 1.98 23.50
C TRP A 281 -9.32 3.43 23.41
N PHE A 282 -9.04 3.85 22.19
CA PHE A 282 -8.87 5.24 21.81
C PHE A 282 -9.95 5.59 20.80
N GLU A 283 -10.68 6.66 21.06
CA GLU A 283 -11.71 7.17 20.16
C GLU A 283 -11.22 8.42 19.46
N LEU A 284 -11.62 8.62 18.21
CA LEU A 284 -11.49 9.92 17.58
C LEU A 284 -12.32 10.92 18.40
N SER A 285 -11.69 12.01 18.84
CA SER A 285 -12.35 13.01 19.69
C SER A 285 -13.58 13.60 19.00
N ALA A 286 -14.59 14.01 19.79
CA ALA A 286 -15.82 14.57 19.25
C ALA A 286 -15.57 15.76 18.30
N LYS A 287 -14.63 16.65 18.66
CA LYS A 287 -14.22 17.77 17.81
C LYS A 287 -13.65 17.29 16.47
N LYS A 288 -12.75 16.31 16.49
CA LYS A 288 -12.19 15.77 15.25
C LYS A 288 -13.19 14.97 14.42
N HIS A 289 -14.17 14.34 15.06
CA HIS A 289 -15.28 13.71 14.35
C HIS A 289 -16.11 14.75 13.59
N GLU A 290 -16.45 15.87 14.22
CA GLU A 290 -17.17 16.98 13.56
C GLU A 290 -16.35 17.57 12.41
N GLU A 291 -15.04 17.80 12.61
CA GLU A 291 -14.14 18.24 11.55
C GLU A 291 -14.13 17.23 10.39
N PHE A 292 -13.94 15.94 10.67
CA PHE A 292 -13.87 14.87 9.65
C PHE A 292 -15.07 14.89 8.69
N GLU A 293 -16.29 15.07 9.19
CA GLU A 293 -17.51 15.11 8.36
C GLU A 293 -17.55 16.31 7.41
N THR A 294 -16.81 17.38 7.69
CA THR A 294 -16.80 18.62 6.89
C THR A 294 -15.60 18.74 5.96
N LEU A 295 -14.55 17.96 6.21
CA LEU A 295 -13.30 18.03 5.47
C LEU A 295 -13.41 17.39 4.08
N PRO A 296 -12.65 17.91 3.09
CA PRO A 296 -12.46 17.20 1.83
C PRO A 296 -11.65 15.90 2.06
N LEU A 297 -11.68 15.01 1.06
CA LEU A 297 -11.15 13.65 1.19
C LEU A 297 -9.67 13.60 1.57
N GLN A 298 -8.84 14.50 1.04
CA GLN A 298 -7.41 14.47 1.31
C GLN A 298 -7.12 14.84 2.77
N GLU A 299 -7.83 15.82 3.31
CA GLU A 299 -7.74 16.24 4.70
C GLU A 299 -8.35 15.19 5.64
N GLN A 300 -9.39 14.47 5.21
CA GLN A 300 -9.91 13.30 5.94
C GLN A 300 -8.86 12.20 6.08
N ARG A 301 -8.11 11.89 5.00
CA ARG A 301 -7.01 10.91 5.04
C ARG A 301 -5.92 11.34 6.01
N GLU A 302 -5.54 12.61 5.97
CA GLU A 302 -4.52 13.17 6.85
C GLU A 302 -4.97 13.15 8.31
N LEU A 303 -6.24 13.46 8.59
CA LEU A 303 -6.81 13.37 9.93
C LEU A 303 -6.78 11.93 10.46
N LEU A 304 -7.16 10.94 9.65
CA LEU A 304 -7.08 9.51 10.03
C LEU A 304 -5.64 9.07 10.27
N LYS A 305 -4.70 9.50 9.42
CA LYS A 305 -3.27 9.24 9.61
C LYS A 305 -2.81 9.76 10.96
N ASN A 306 -3.10 11.04 11.25
CA ASN A 306 -2.65 11.70 12.47
C ASN A 306 -3.31 11.14 13.73
N PHE A 307 -4.59 10.76 13.67
CA PHE A 307 -5.25 10.04 14.75
C PHE A 307 -4.55 8.70 15.04
N MET A 308 -4.28 7.90 14.01
CA MET A 308 -3.62 6.62 14.17
C MET A 308 -2.20 6.77 14.73
N ASP A 309 -1.45 7.73 14.20
CA ASP A 309 -0.10 8.07 14.63
C ASP A 309 -0.03 8.53 16.09
N GLU A 310 -0.96 9.38 16.51
CA GLU A 310 -1.04 9.86 17.89
C GLU A 310 -1.30 8.71 18.87
N VAL A 311 -2.22 7.81 18.53
CA VAL A 311 -2.55 6.64 19.35
C VAL A 311 -1.38 5.66 19.43
N ILE A 312 -0.73 5.36 18.30
CA ILE A 312 0.41 4.43 18.26
C ILE A 312 1.60 4.99 19.05
N ARG A 313 1.85 6.31 18.99
CA ARG A 313 2.92 6.97 19.75
C ARG A 313 2.57 7.21 21.21
N TYR A 314 1.32 7.04 21.63
CA TYR A 314 0.89 7.24 23.02
C TYR A 314 1.74 6.45 24.04
N PRO A 315 1.95 5.13 23.92
CA PRO A 315 2.77 4.36 24.87
C PRO A 315 4.24 4.81 24.93
N LEU A 316 4.77 5.42 23.87
CA LEU A 316 6.16 5.90 23.85
C LEU A 316 6.40 7.04 24.85
N LYS A 317 5.35 7.76 25.26
CA LYS A 317 5.45 8.82 26.28
C LYS A 317 5.95 8.29 27.62
N ALA A 318 5.70 7.03 27.95
CA ALA A 318 6.17 6.39 29.19
C ALA A 318 7.70 6.26 29.25
N PHE A 319 8.40 6.40 28.12
CA PHE A 319 9.86 6.21 28.01
C PHE A 319 10.62 7.49 27.67
N LYS A 320 9.93 8.63 27.58
CA LYS A 320 10.53 9.97 27.35
C LYS A 320 10.77 10.75 28.65
N GLN A 321 10.58 10.09 29.80
CA GLN A 321 11.01 10.54 31.13
C GLN A 321 12.33 9.85 31.47
#